data_AF-A0A1A8P7N5-F1
#
_entry.id   AF-A0A1A8P7N5-F1
#
_cell.length_a   1.000
_cell.length_b   1.000
_cell.length_c   1.000
_cell.angle_alpha   90.00
_cell.angle_beta   90.00
_cell.angle_gamma   90.00
#
_symmetry.space_group_name_H-M   'P 1'
#
loop_
_entity.id
_entity.type
_entity.pdbx_description
1 polymer ?
#
loop_
_entity_poly.entity_id
_entity_poly.type
_entity_poly.pdbx_seq_one_letter_code
_entity_poly.pdbx_strand_id
1 'polypeptide(L)'
;IGHFFFWHLKSEMHNKTVSQRFGLLLESYCRACGMYLKHLSRQVEAMEKLINLTELLKQEKKDEAQKVQMKFLVEQMRRPDYMDALQSFTSPLNPAHTLGNLRLEECRMMSSAKRPLWLNWENPDMMSELLFQNNEIIFKNGDDLRQDMLTLQIIRIMENIWQNQGLDLRMLPYGCLSIGDCVGLIEVVRNSHTIMQIQCKGGLKGALQFNSHALHQWLKDKNKGEMYDQAIDLFTRSCAGYCVATFILGIGDRHNSNIMVKDDGQLFHIDFGHFLDHKKKKFGYKRERVPFVLTQDFLIVISKGTQECTKTREFERFQEMCYKAYLAIRQHANLFINLFSMMLGSGMPELQSFDDIAYIRKTLALDKSEQEALDYFMKQMNDAHHGGWTTKMDWIFHTIRQHAMN
;
A
#
# COMPACT_ATOMS: atom_id res chain seq x y z
N ILE A 1 -16.07 -0.76 15.45
CA ILE A 1 -16.73 0.49 14.98
C ILE A 1 -16.28 1.69 15.82
N GLY A 2 -16.60 1.76 17.13
CA GLY A 2 -16.25 2.92 17.98
C GLY A 2 -14.77 3.35 17.94
N HIS A 3 -13.85 2.37 17.94
CA HIS A 3 -12.41 2.61 17.75
C HIS A 3 -12.07 3.45 16.52
N PHE A 4 -12.51 3.00 15.33
CA PHE A 4 -12.22 3.71 14.09
C PHE A 4 -13.03 5.01 13.97
N PHE A 5 -14.25 5.06 14.52
CA PHE A 5 -15.01 6.31 14.63
C PHE A 5 -14.23 7.39 15.38
N PHE A 6 -13.61 7.05 16.51
CA PHE A 6 -12.73 7.97 17.23
C PHE A 6 -11.58 8.47 16.36
N TRP A 7 -10.83 7.57 15.72
CA TRP A 7 -9.65 7.95 14.93
C TRP A 7 -10.00 8.78 13.70
N HIS A 8 -11.08 8.45 12.98
CA HIS A 8 -11.52 9.21 11.81
C HIS A 8 -11.98 10.63 12.16
N LEU A 9 -12.61 10.83 13.32
CA LEU A 9 -12.95 12.18 13.79
C LEU A 9 -11.70 12.91 14.33
N LYS A 10 -10.88 12.23 15.13
CA LYS A 10 -9.67 12.82 15.73
C LYS A 10 -8.68 13.29 14.67
N SER A 11 -8.48 12.53 13.59
CA SER A 11 -7.55 12.88 12.52
C SER A 11 -7.88 14.21 11.86
N GLU A 12 -9.16 14.57 11.80
CA GLU A 12 -9.68 15.79 11.17
C GLU A 12 -9.89 16.96 12.15
N MET A 13 -9.53 16.82 13.44
CA MET A 13 -9.73 17.89 14.45
C MET A 13 -8.89 19.15 14.21
N HIS A 14 -7.82 19.04 13.42
CA HIS A 14 -7.00 20.18 13.00
C HIS A 14 -7.75 21.10 12.01
N ASN A 15 -8.70 20.54 11.24
CA ASN A 15 -9.48 21.26 10.24
C ASN A 15 -10.59 22.09 10.90
N LYS A 16 -10.42 23.43 10.86
CA LYS A 16 -11.33 24.39 11.51
C LYS A 16 -12.77 24.36 10.97
N THR A 17 -12.98 23.89 9.74
CA THR A 17 -14.31 23.80 9.12
C THR A 17 -15.18 22.73 9.79
N VAL A 18 -14.57 21.67 10.34
CA VAL A 18 -15.28 20.53 10.94
C VAL A 18 -15.00 20.33 12.43
N SER A 19 -13.96 20.98 12.98
CA SER A 19 -13.49 20.74 14.35
C SER A 19 -14.55 20.93 15.43
N GLN A 20 -15.46 21.90 15.29
CA GLN A 20 -16.55 22.08 16.26
C GLN A 20 -17.54 20.90 16.23
N ARG A 21 -17.97 20.49 15.02
CA ARG A 21 -18.89 19.36 14.83
C ARG A 21 -18.26 18.06 15.35
N PHE A 22 -17.03 17.79 14.91
CA PHE A 22 -16.32 16.56 15.28
C PHE A 22 -15.92 16.55 16.76
N GLY A 23 -15.60 17.71 17.33
CA GLY A 23 -15.33 17.86 18.76
C GLY A 23 -16.53 17.49 19.63
N LEU A 24 -17.73 17.97 19.31
CA LEU A 24 -18.96 17.62 20.03
C LEU A 24 -19.30 16.13 19.92
N LEU A 25 -19.09 15.54 18.74
CA LEU A 25 -19.29 14.10 18.53
C LEU A 25 -18.27 13.26 19.31
N LEU A 26 -16.99 13.65 19.30
CA LEU A 26 -15.95 12.98 20.07
C LEU A 26 -16.20 13.10 21.57
N GLU A 27 -16.64 14.26 22.05
CA GLU A 27 -16.98 14.46 23.45
C GLU A 27 -18.11 13.51 23.88
N SER A 28 -19.21 13.46 23.14
CA SER A 28 -20.32 12.55 23.46
C SER A 28 -19.88 11.08 23.44
N TYR A 29 -19.06 10.68 22.46
CA TYR A 29 -18.50 9.33 22.37
C TYR A 29 -17.59 9.01 23.56
N CYS A 30 -16.63 9.89 23.90
CA CYS A 30 -15.70 9.68 25.01
C CYS A 30 -16.40 9.62 26.37
N ARG A 31 -17.52 10.35 26.54
CA ARG A 31 -18.34 10.28 27.76
C ARG A 31 -19.06 8.93 27.91
N ALA A 32 -19.35 8.23 26.82
CA ALA A 32 -20.17 7.01 26.82
C ALA A 32 -19.41 5.70 26.49
N CYS A 33 -18.19 5.77 25.94
CA CYS A 33 -17.43 4.58 25.53
C CYS A 33 -16.82 3.78 26.70
N GLY A 34 -17.02 4.23 27.94
CA GLY A 34 -16.63 3.53 29.17
C GLY A 34 -15.12 3.39 29.32
N MET A 35 -14.68 2.21 29.74
CA MET A 35 -13.25 1.92 29.97
C MET A 35 -12.40 2.03 28.70
N TYR A 36 -13.03 1.96 27.52
CA TYR A 36 -12.32 2.09 26.26
C TYR A 36 -11.60 3.44 26.11
N LEU A 37 -12.10 4.50 26.79
CA LEU A 37 -11.44 5.80 26.83
C LEU A 37 -9.99 5.70 27.34
N LYS A 38 -9.70 4.83 28.32
CA LYS A 38 -8.34 4.67 28.85
C LYS A 38 -7.38 4.08 27.81
N HIS A 39 -7.87 3.13 27.01
CA HIS A 39 -7.10 2.55 25.90
C HIS A 39 -6.84 3.61 24.82
N LEU A 40 -7.86 4.42 24.48
CA LEU A 40 -7.70 5.53 23.54
C LEU A 40 -6.70 6.57 24.06
N SER A 41 -6.76 6.95 25.34
CA SER A 41 -5.78 7.88 25.94
C SER A 41 -4.35 7.36 25.82
N ARG A 42 -4.12 6.06 26.08
CA ARG A 42 -2.80 5.43 25.90
C ARG A 42 -2.32 5.48 24.45
N GLN A 43 -3.19 5.19 23.49
CA GLN A 43 -2.85 5.31 22.08
C GLN A 43 -2.52 6.76 21.69
N VAL A 44 -3.32 7.74 22.14
CA VAL A 44 -3.07 9.16 21.84
C VAL A 44 -1.72 9.60 22.38
N GLU A 45 -1.39 9.25 23.62
CA GLU A 45 -0.09 9.59 24.21
C GLU A 45 1.07 8.95 23.45
N ALA A 46 0.94 7.67 23.05
CA ALA A 46 1.92 7.00 22.22
C ALA A 46 2.14 7.75 20.89
N MET A 47 1.05 8.15 20.22
CA MET A 47 1.12 8.89 18.96
C MET A 47 1.75 10.27 19.13
N GLU A 48 1.42 11.00 20.20
CA GLU A 48 2.03 12.30 20.51
C GLU A 48 3.55 12.20 20.72
N LYS A 49 4.03 11.15 21.41
CA LYS A 49 5.47 10.88 21.53
C LYS A 49 6.13 10.65 20.17
N LEU A 50 5.52 9.85 19.29
CA LEU A 50 6.06 9.60 17.94
C LEU A 50 6.04 10.86 17.06
N ILE A 51 4.98 11.66 17.15
CA ILE A 51 4.90 12.96 16.44
C ILE A 51 6.04 13.87 16.90
N ASN A 52 6.19 14.09 18.20
CA ASN A 52 7.24 14.97 18.73
C ASN A 52 8.65 14.47 18.37
N LEU A 53 8.89 13.16 18.47
CA LEU A 53 10.17 12.55 18.11
C LEU A 53 10.51 12.76 16.63
N THR A 54 9.55 12.55 15.74
CA THR A 54 9.76 12.76 14.30
C THR A 54 9.90 14.22 13.92
N GLU A 55 9.22 15.15 14.60
CA GLU A 55 9.42 16.59 14.42
C GLU A 55 10.82 17.04 14.86
N LEU A 56 11.31 16.57 16.01
CA LEU A 56 12.70 16.83 16.45
C LEU A 56 13.72 16.32 15.43
N LEU A 57 13.50 15.13 14.88
CA LEU A 57 14.36 14.56 13.84
C LEU A 57 14.35 15.39 12.55
N LYS A 58 13.18 15.90 12.14
CA LYS A 58 13.03 16.73 10.93
C LYS A 58 13.58 18.14 11.09
N GLN A 59 13.58 18.70 12.30
CA GLN A 59 14.01 20.07 12.57
C GLN A 59 15.49 20.15 12.95
N GLU A 60 15.92 19.33 13.92
CA GLU A 60 17.25 19.45 14.53
C GLU A 60 18.29 18.51 13.92
N LYS A 61 17.85 17.41 13.30
CA LYS A 61 18.74 16.33 12.81
C LYS A 61 18.56 16.04 11.32
N LYS A 62 18.01 17.00 10.57
CA LYS A 62 17.72 16.82 9.14
C LYS A 62 18.97 16.52 8.31
N ASP A 63 20.02 17.29 8.51
CA ASP A 63 21.23 17.25 7.66
C ASP A 63 22.31 16.30 8.22
N GLU A 64 22.04 15.67 9.36
CA GLU A 64 22.94 14.71 9.99
C GLU A 64 22.99 13.39 9.22
N ALA A 65 24.10 12.65 9.34
CA ALA A 65 24.19 11.32 8.77
C ALA A 65 23.15 10.37 9.40
N GLN A 66 22.63 9.40 8.63
CA GLN A 66 21.62 8.45 9.11
C GLN A 66 22.06 7.71 10.38
N LYS A 67 23.36 7.41 10.54
CA LYS A 67 23.92 6.79 11.74
C LYS A 67 23.73 7.65 13.00
N VAL A 68 23.88 8.97 12.88
CA VAL A 68 23.68 9.94 13.98
C VAL A 68 22.20 10.04 14.32
N GLN A 69 21.34 10.13 13.31
CA GLN A 69 19.88 10.15 13.49
C GLN A 69 19.37 8.87 14.17
N MET A 70 19.89 7.71 13.77
CA MET A 70 19.56 6.42 14.39
C MET A 70 20.02 6.34 15.84
N LYS A 71 21.22 6.85 16.16
CA LYS A 71 21.69 6.92 17.54
C LYS A 71 20.76 7.80 18.40
N PHE A 72 20.40 8.98 17.89
CA PHE A 72 19.46 9.88 18.56
C PHE A 72 18.08 9.24 18.76
N LEU A 73 17.54 8.57 17.74
CA LEU A 73 16.27 7.84 17.81
C LEU A 73 16.29 6.83 18.97
N VAL A 74 17.32 5.98 19.03
CA VAL A 74 17.47 4.97 20.08
C VAL A 74 17.63 5.61 21.45
N GLU A 75 18.41 6.68 21.58
CA GLU A 75 18.58 7.42 22.85
C GLU A 75 17.26 8.02 23.35
N GLN A 76 16.48 8.66 22.47
CA GLN A 76 15.19 9.22 22.85
C GLN A 76 14.18 8.14 23.24
N MET A 77 14.08 7.07 22.45
CA MET A 77 13.12 5.99 22.72
C MET A 77 13.46 5.22 24.00
N ARG A 78 14.72 5.22 24.46
CA ARG A 78 15.14 4.61 25.73
C ARG A 78 14.76 5.42 26.97
N ARG A 79 14.34 6.68 26.82
CA ARG A 79 13.95 7.51 27.96
C ARG A 79 12.71 6.89 28.66
N PRO A 80 12.63 6.93 30.00
CA PRO A 80 11.51 6.34 30.73
C PRO A 80 10.14 6.83 30.22
N ASP A 81 10.02 8.13 29.97
CA ASP A 81 8.78 8.75 29.49
C ASP A 81 8.36 8.29 28.08
N TYR A 82 9.29 7.81 27.25
CA TYR A 82 8.99 7.21 25.95
C TYR A 82 8.66 5.73 26.07
N MET A 83 9.43 4.97 26.87
CA MET A 83 9.18 3.54 27.09
C MET A 83 7.80 3.31 27.71
N ASP A 84 7.42 4.10 28.71
CA ASP A 84 6.12 3.99 29.38
C ASP A 84 4.94 4.34 28.46
N ALA A 85 5.16 5.20 27.46
CA ALA A 85 4.13 5.65 26.53
C ALA A 85 4.02 4.77 25.28
N LEU A 86 5.14 4.22 24.79
CA LEU A 86 5.21 3.44 23.56
C LEU A 86 5.12 1.93 23.79
N GLN A 87 4.70 1.46 24.96
CA GLN A 87 4.58 0.04 25.27
C GLN A 87 3.26 -0.27 25.99
N SER A 88 2.83 -1.52 25.91
CA SER A 88 1.63 -2.04 26.59
C SER A 88 0.34 -1.28 26.25
N PHE A 89 0.09 -1.05 24.96
CA PHE A 89 -1.13 -0.41 24.46
C PHE A 89 -1.69 -1.16 23.25
N THR A 90 -2.96 -0.94 22.91
CA THR A 90 -3.58 -1.59 21.75
C THR A 90 -3.24 -0.85 20.46
N SER A 91 -3.00 -1.58 19.37
CA SER A 91 -2.66 -0.99 18.08
C SER A 91 -3.82 -0.16 17.53
N PRO A 92 -3.59 1.10 17.08
CA PRO A 92 -4.64 1.87 16.42
C PRO A 92 -5.06 1.28 15.06
N LEU A 93 -4.20 0.52 14.38
CA LEU A 93 -4.54 -0.15 13.12
C LEU A 93 -5.52 -1.31 13.33
N ASN A 94 -5.33 -2.08 14.41
CA ASN A 94 -6.23 -3.16 14.80
C ASN A 94 -6.28 -3.26 16.34
N PRO A 95 -7.39 -2.86 16.98
CA PRO A 95 -7.47 -2.82 18.44
C PRO A 95 -7.49 -4.21 19.10
N ALA A 96 -7.61 -5.29 18.32
CA ALA A 96 -7.42 -6.65 18.82
C ALA A 96 -5.94 -7.01 19.04
N HIS A 97 -5.01 -6.25 18.46
CA HIS A 97 -3.58 -6.48 18.62
C HIS A 97 -3.03 -5.63 19.75
N THR A 98 -2.42 -6.27 20.75
CA THR A 98 -1.70 -5.57 21.82
C THR A 98 -0.24 -5.39 21.41
N LEU A 99 0.29 -4.18 21.59
CA LEU A 99 1.69 -3.83 21.40
C LEU A 99 2.38 -3.88 22.76
N GLY A 100 3.19 -4.93 22.98
CA GLY A 100 3.90 -5.18 24.22
C GLY A 100 5.17 -4.35 24.36
N ASN A 101 6.28 -5.00 24.68
CA ASN A 101 7.57 -4.32 24.79
C ASN A 101 8.08 -3.91 23.40
N LEU A 102 8.72 -2.75 23.33
CA LEU A 102 9.28 -2.25 22.09
C LEU A 102 10.66 -2.90 21.84
N ARG A 103 10.83 -3.51 20.66
CA ARG A 103 12.08 -4.14 20.21
C ARG A 103 12.97 -3.10 19.54
N LEU A 104 13.65 -2.31 20.36
CA LEU A 104 14.47 -1.17 19.93
C LEU A 104 15.55 -1.54 18.91
N GLU A 105 16.08 -2.75 18.99
CA GLU A 105 17.08 -3.29 18.07
C GLU A 105 16.55 -3.55 16.65
N GLU A 106 15.23 -3.70 16.50
CA GLU A 106 14.55 -3.86 15.21
C GLU A 106 13.89 -2.57 14.72
N CYS A 107 13.85 -1.53 15.57
CA CYS A 107 13.34 -0.22 15.21
C CYS A 107 14.35 0.54 14.33
N ARG A 108 13.86 1.18 13.25
CA ARG A 108 14.73 1.90 12.32
C ARG A 108 14.03 3.04 11.60
N MET A 109 14.81 4.02 11.17
CA MET A 109 14.35 5.06 10.27
C MET A 109 14.56 4.62 8.82
N MET A 110 13.50 4.64 8.03
CA MET A 110 13.56 4.26 6.62
C MET A 110 14.23 5.35 5.78
N SER A 111 14.94 4.97 4.72
CA SER A 111 15.70 5.89 3.85
C SER A 111 14.84 6.72 2.87
N SER A 112 13.51 6.58 2.91
CA SER A 112 12.62 7.36 2.04
C SER A 112 12.61 8.86 2.40
N ALA A 113 12.17 9.72 1.46
CA ALA A 113 12.26 11.18 1.58
C ALA A 113 11.65 11.77 2.86
N LYS A 114 10.58 11.16 3.40
CA LYS A 114 9.88 11.62 4.61
C LYS A 114 10.33 10.92 5.89
N ARG A 115 11.31 10.00 5.78
CA ARG A 115 11.96 9.30 6.89
C ARG A 115 10.97 8.69 7.91
N PRO A 116 10.02 7.85 7.46
CA PRO A 116 9.12 7.18 8.37
C PRO A 116 9.87 6.24 9.32
N LEU A 117 9.28 6.02 10.49
CA LEU A 117 9.81 5.12 11.50
C LEU A 117 9.23 3.72 11.29
N TRP A 118 10.09 2.72 11.18
CA TRP A 118 9.75 1.31 11.31
C TRP A 118 9.85 0.94 12.77
N LEU A 119 8.73 0.55 13.37
CA LEU A 119 8.60 0.23 14.77
C LEU A 119 8.19 -1.24 14.93
N ASN A 120 8.73 -1.90 15.95
CA ASN A 120 8.52 -3.32 16.19
C ASN A 120 8.25 -3.55 17.68
N TRP A 121 7.16 -4.24 18.00
CA TRP A 121 6.75 -4.60 19.35
C TRP A 121 6.63 -6.10 19.50
N GLU A 122 6.92 -6.63 20.68
CA GLU A 122 6.52 -7.97 21.07
C GLU A 122 4.98 -8.07 21.14
N ASN A 123 4.45 -9.21 20.74
CA ASN A 123 3.06 -9.58 20.98
C ASN A 123 2.98 -10.27 22.36
N PRO A 124 2.35 -9.65 23.37
CA PRO A 124 2.29 -10.21 24.72
C PRO A 124 1.29 -11.36 24.88
N ASP A 125 0.60 -11.75 23.81
CA ASP A 125 -0.32 -12.89 23.85
C ASP A 125 0.42 -14.21 24.13
N MET A 126 -0.15 -15.03 25.01
CA MET A 126 0.43 -16.32 25.42
C MET A 126 0.59 -17.29 24.23
N MET A 127 -0.26 -17.17 23.21
CA MET A 127 -0.25 -17.98 21.99
C MET A 127 0.32 -17.19 20.80
N SER A 128 1.12 -16.14 21.05
CA SER A 128 1.71 -15.29 20.02
C SER A 128 2.49 -16.07 18.96
N GLU A 129 3.14 -17.16 19.33
CA GLU A 129 3.86 -18.07 18.43
C GLU A 129 3.00 -18.70 17.32
N LEU A 130 1.68 -18.81 17.52
CA LEU A 130 0.75 -19.39 16.55
C LEU A 130 0.20 -18.37 15.54
N LEU A 131 0.38 -17.07 15.80
CA LEU A 131 -0.09 -15.99 14.92
C LEU A 131 1.08 -15.11 14.48
N PHE A 132 1.70 -14.45 15.45
CA PHE A 132 2.90 -13.65 15.29
C PHE A 132 3.50 -13.25 16.64
N GLN A 133 4.82 -13.38 16.76
CA GLN A 133 5.56 -12.97 17.97
C GLN A 133 5.86 -11.48 18.03
N ASN A 134 5.99 -10.83 16.86
CA ASN A 134 6.30 -9.40 16.75
C ASN A 134 5.21 -8.69 15.97
N ASN A 135 4.94 -7.41 16.24
CA ASN A 135 4.02 -6.55 15.51
C ASN A 135 4.80 -5.37 14.94
N GLU A 136 4.77 -5.22 13.63
CA GLU A 136 5.57 -4.23 12.91
C GLU A 136 4.65 -3.16 12.30
N ILE A 137 4.93 -1.89 12.60
CA ILE A 137 4.14 -0.75 12.12
C ILE A 137 5.09 0.33 11.60
N ILE A 138 4.75 0.89 10.45
CA ILE A 138 5.39 2.09 9.92
C ILE A 138 4.60 3.30 10.43
N PHE A 139 5.28 4.18 11.16
CA PHE A 139 4.78 5.50 11.52
C PHE A 139 5.28 6.52 10.49
N LYS A 140 4.36 7.20 9.82
CA LYS A 140 4.66 8.20 8.78
C LYS A 140 4.18 9.57 9.24
N ASN A 141 5.07 10.55 9.21
CA ASN A 141 4.76 11.94 9.53
C ASN A 141 5.26 12.84 8.39
N GLY A 142 4.36 13.60 7.78
CA GLY A 142 4.61 14.56 6.71
C GLY A 142 4.00 14.20 5.36
N ASP A 143 3.18 13.15 5.29
CA ASP A 143 2.40 12.77 4.11
C ASP A 143 0.93 12.54 4.52
N ASP A 144 0.01 12.99 3.68
CA ASP A 144 -1.41 12.68 3.82
C ASP A 144 -1.66 11.20 3.48
N LEU A 145 -2.22 10.43 4.42
CA LEU A 145 -2.53 9.01 4.23
C LEU A 145 -4.00 8.77 3.85
N ARG A 146 -4.82 9.82 3.69
CA ARG A 146 -6.23 9.67 3.36
C ARG A 146 -6.42 9.04 1.97
N GLN A 147 -5.54 9.33 1.02
CA GLN A 147 -5.54 8.71 -0.30
C GLN A 147 -5.25 7.20 -0.22
N ASP A 148 -4.23 6.80 0.55
CA ASP A 148 -3.89 5.39 0.77
C ASP A 148 -5.04 4.65 1.47
N MET A 149 -5.62 5.24 2.52
CA MET A 149 -6.77 4.67 3.22
C MET A 149 -7.96 4.41 2.30
N LEU A 150 -8.33 5.40 1.48
CA LEU A 150 -9.45 5.26 0.55
C LEU A 150 -9.12 4.18 -0.50
N THR A 151 -7.91 4.20 -1.06
CA THR A 151 -7.50 3.22 -2.07
C THR A 151 -7.55 1.79 -1.51
N LEU A 152 -7.01 1.58 -0.30
CA LEU A 152 -7.04 0.28 0.38
C LEU A 152 -8.47 -0.17 0.71
N GLN A 153 -9.35 0.75 1.10
CA GLN A 153 -10.77 0.46 1.31
C GLN A 153 -11.44 0.01 0.00
N ILE A 154 -11.19 0.70 -1.10
CA ILE A 154 -11.73 0.35 -2.41
C ILE A 154 -11.20 -1.01 -2.89
N ILE A 155 -9.91 -1.29 -2.70
CA ILE A 155 -9.32 -2.60 -3.00
C ILE A 155 -10.00 -3.71 -2.18
N ARG A 156 -10.28 -3.48 -0.90
CA ARG A 156 -11.00 -4.45 -0.05
C ARG A 156 -12.43 -4.71 -0.55
N ILE A 157 -13.11 -3.69 -1.05
CA ILE A 157 -14.45 -3.81 -1.64
C ILE A 157 -14.39 -4.58 -2.97
N MET A 158 -13.39 -4.29 -3.82
CA MET A 158 -13.16 -5.03 -5.07
C MET A 158 -12.90 -6.52 -4.79
N GLU A 159 -12.05 -6.82 -3.81
CA GLU A 159 -11.79 -8.20 -3.37
C GLU A 159 -13.06 -8.92 -2.93
N ASN A 160 -13.89 -8.28 -2.10
CA ASN A 160 -15.14 -8.87 -1.64
C ASN A 160 -16.10 -9.17 -2.81
N ILE A 161 -16.21 -8.24 -3.77
CA ILE A 161 -17.00 -8.44 -5.00
C ILE A 161 -16.50 -9.66 -5.77
N TRP A 162 -15.19 -9.75 -6.01
CA TRP A 162 -14.62 -10.87 -6.77
C TRP A 162 -14.82 -12.20 -6.04
N GLN A 163 -14.60 -12.25 -4.72
CA GLN A 163 -14.84 -13.46 -3.92
C GLN A 163 -16.29 -13.92 -3.99
N ASN A 164 -17.26 -12.99 -3.89
CA ASN A 164 -18.69 -13.33 -3.99
C ASN A 164 -19.08 -13.85 -5.38
N GLN A 165 -18.33 -13.52 -6.42
CA GLN A 165 -18.50 -14.06 -7.78
C GLN A 165 -17.65 -15.32 -8.04
N GLY A 166 -17.05 -15.91 -7.00
CA GLY A 166 -16.21 -17.11 -7.12
C GLY A 166 -14.84 -16.87 -7.74
N LEU A 167 -14.40 -15.61 -7.83
CA LEU A 167 -13.10 -15.21 -8.38
C LEU A 167 -12.14 -14.86 -7.24
N ASP A 168 -11.35 -15.84 -6.81
CA ASP A 168 -10.32 -15.62 -5.78
C ASP A 168 -9.06 -15.00 -6.41
N LEU A 169 -8.93 -13.66 -6.29
CA LEU A 169 -7.78 -12.88 -6.74
C LEU A 169 -6.78 -12.57 -5.61
N ARG A 170 -7.03 -12.99 -4.36
CA ARG A 170 -6.06 -12.88 -3.25
C ARG A 170 -5.44 -11.48 -3.10
N MET A 171 -6.26 -10.45 -2.93
CA MET A 171 -5.75 -9.09 -2.72
C MET A 171 -5.13 -8.96 -1.32
N LEU A 172 -4.36 -7.90 -1.10
CA LEU A 172 -3.75 -7.61 0.20
C LEU A 172 -3.99 -6.14 0.60
N PRO A 173 -5.21 -5.77 1.03
CA PRO A 173 -5.52 -4.44 1.53
C PRO A 173 -5.06 -4.26 2.99
N TYR A 174 -3.74 -4.10 3.18
CA TYR A 174 -3.09 -3.89 4.48
C TYR A 174 -3.67 -2.70 5.26
N GLY A 175 -3.47 -2.68 6.57
CA GLY A 175 -3.90 -1.61 7.46
C GLY A 175 -3.21 -0.28 7.15
N CYS A 176 -4.00 0.78 6.98
CA CYS A 176 -3.53 2.15 6.90
C CYS A 176 -4.51 3.04 7.67
N LEU A 177 -4.00 3.93 8.52
CA LEU A 177 -4.82 4.81 9.34
C LEU A 177 -4.15 6.18 9.48
N SER A 178 -4.82 7.21 8.98
CA SER A 178 -4.55 8.61 9.32
C SER A 178 -4.98 8.87 10.76
N ILE A 179 -4.09 9.48 11.53
CA ILE A 179 -4.31 9.78 12.96
C ILE A 179 -4.31 11.28 13.25
N GLY A 180 -3.99 12.10 12.26
CA GLY A 180 -3.83 13.55 12.38
C GLY A 180 -3.51 14.22 11.05
N ASP A 181 -3.13 15.50 11.10
CA ASP A 181 -2.71 16.27 9.93
C ASP A 181 -1.41 15.71 9.34
N CYS A 182 -1.50 15.05 8.18
CA CYS A 182 -0.36 14.44 7.50
C CYS A 182 0.44 13.44 8.37
N VAL A 183 -0.21 12.78 9.32
CA VAL A 183 0.41 11.74 10.17
C VAL A 183 -0.46 10.50 10.20
N GLY A 184 0.17 9.32 10.15
CA GLY A 184 -0.54 8.07 10.30
C GLY A 184 0.34 6.83 10.42
N LEU A 185 -0.34 5.70 10.44
CA LEU A 185 0.22 4.37 10.65
C LEU A 185 -0.05 3.49 9.44
N ILE A 186 0.91 2.64 9.10
CA ILE A 186 0.82 1.66 8.04
C ILE A 186 1.26 0.29 8.59
N GLU A 187 0.45 -0.73 8.37
CA GLU A 187 0.77 -2.11 8.71
C GLU A 187 1.94 -2.62 7.85
N VAL A 188 2.92 -3.25 8.49
CA VAL A 188 3.97 -3.95 7.76
C VAL A 188 3.49 -5.34 7.38
N VAL A 189 3.51 -5.62 6.08
CA VAL A 189 3.28 -6.96 5.55
C VAL A 189 4.53 -7.81 5.75
N ARG A 190 4.43 -8.82 6.62
CA ARG A 190 5.54 -9.73 6.93
C ARG A 190 6.01 -10.52 5.71
N ASN A 191 7.28 -10.93 5.74
CA ASN A 191 7.89 -11.80 4.74
C ASN A 191 7.67 -11.30 3.30
N SER A 192 7.74 -9.97 3.13
CA SER A 192 7.52 -9.31 1.85
C SER A 192 8.73 -8.48 1.44
N HIS A 193 8.93 -8.39 0.13
CA HIS A 193 10.06 -7.68 -0.46
C HIS A 193 9.59 -6.86 -1.65
N THR A 194 10.15 -5.67 -1.84
CA THR A 194 9.94 -4.93 -3.08
C THR A 194 10.59 -5.67 -4.24
N ILE A 195 10.04 -5.52 -5.46
CA ILE A 195 10.67 -6.07 -6.67
C ILE A 195 12.12 -5.58 -6.79
N MET A 196 12.39 -4.32 -6.44
CA MET A 196 13.74 -3.76 -6.41
C MET A 196 14.67 -4.53 -5.46
N GLN A 197 14.22 -4.85 -4.24
CA GLN A 197 15.02 -5.64 -3.29
C GLN A 197 15.34 -7.04 -3.82
N ILE A 198 14.40 -7.68 -4.54
CA ILE A 198 14.60 -8.99 -5.15
C ILE A 198 15.63 -8.91 -6.29
N GLN A 199 15.49 -7.93 -7.18
CA GLN A 199 16.41 -7.72 -8.31
C GLN A 199 17.81 -7.30 -7.85
N CYS A 200 17.92 -6.53 -6.76
CA CYS A 200 19.19 -5.99 -6.26
C CYS A 200 19.91 -6.90 -5.25
N LYS A 201 19.51 -8.17 -5.08
CA LYS A 201 20.21 -9.11 -4.17
C LYS A 201 21.72 -9.29 -4.47
N GLY A 202 22.20 -8.86 -5.64
CA GLY A 202 23.63 -8.80 -6.02
C GLY A 202 24.30 -7.42 -5.95
N GLY A 203 23.70 -6.42 -5.27
CA GLY A 203 24.20 -5.04 -5.22
C GLY A 203 24.08 -4.28 -6.55
N LEU A 204 24.87 -3.21 -6.74
CA LEU A 204 24.82 -2.35 -7.93
C LEU A 204 25.05 -3.13 -9.25
N LYS A 205 25.84 -4.23 -9.22
CA LYS A 205 26.05 -5.13 -10.36
C LYS A 205 24.79 -5.94 -10.71
N GLY A 206 24.04 -6.40 -9.70
CA GLY A 206 22.74 -7.07 -9.89
C GLY A 206 21.65 -6.11 -10.37
N ALA A 207 21.66 -4.87 -9.86
CA ALA A 207 20.80 -3.81 -10.36
C ALA A 207 21.04 -3.54 -11.85
N LEU A 208 22.29 -3.38 -12.30
CA LEU A 208 22.62 -3.10 -13.71
C LEU A 208 22.38 -4.28 -14.67
N GLN A 209 22.39 -5.52 -14.18
CA GLN A 209 22.15 -6.70 -15.01
C GLN A 209 20.67 -6.96 -15.32
N PHE A 210 19.73 -6.36 -14.57
CA PHE A 210 18.26 -6.44 -14.77
C PHE A 210 17.78 -7.77 -15.40
N ASN A 211 18.19 -8.88 -14.78
CA ASN A 211 17.80 -10.21 -15.24
C ASN A 211 16.30 -10.36 -15.01
N SER A 212 15.50 -10.36 -16.09
CA SER A 212 14.04 -10.49 -16.01
C SER A 212 13.60 -11.81 -15.35
N HIS A 213 14.50 -12.78 -15.19
CA HIS A 213 14.24 -14.03 -14.48
C HIS A 213 14.49 -13.95 -12.97
N ALA A 214 15.02 -12.83 -12.44
CA ALA A 214 15.38 -12.74 -11.02
C ALA A 214 14.19 -12.95 -10.09
N LEU A 215 13.02 -12.40 -10.43
CA LEU A 215 11.79 -12.58 -9.66
C LEU A 215 11.31 -14.04 -9.68
N HIS A 216 11.30 -14.65 -10.87
CA HIS A 216 10.91 -16.05 -11.06
C HIS A 216 11.85 -17.00 -10.31
N GLN A 217 13.16 -16.80 -10.42
CA GLN A 217 14.15 -17.60 -9.70
C GLN A 217 14.02 -17.42 -8.19
N TRP A 218 13.79 -16.20 -7.70
CA TRP A 218 13.57 -15.95 -6.28
C TRP A 218 12.34 -16.70 -5.74
N LEU A 219 11.22 -16.70 -6.47
CA LEU A 219 10.02 -17.47 -6.11
C LEU A 219 10.28 -18.98 -6.12
N LYS A 220 11.03 -19.47 -7.12
CA LYS A 220 11.42 -20.88 -7.24
C LYS A 220 12.35 -21.34 -6.13
N ASP A 221 13.25 -20.48 -5.68
CA ASP A 221 14.17 -20.78 -4.58
C ASP A 221 13.43 -20.84 -3.22
N LYS A 222 12.44 -19.96 -3.04
CA LYS A 222 11.58 -19.88 -1.84
C LYS A 222 10.55 -21.00 -1.76
N ASN A 223 10.03 -21.44 -2.91
CA ASN A 223 8.94 -22.41 -3.00
C ASN A 223 9.37 -23.59 -3.88
N LYS A 224 9.78 -24.69 -3.24
CA LYS A 224 10.27 -25.90 -3.92
C LYS A 224 9.20 -26.99 -4.00
N GLY A 225 9.29 -27.86 -5.00
CA GLY A 225 8.34 -28.96 -5.17
C GLY A 225 6.93 -28.45 -5.45
N GLU A 226 5.92 -29.08 -4.83
CA GLU A 226 4.50 -28.74 -5.02
C GLU A 226 4.14 -27.30 -4.60
N MET A 227 4.91 -26.71 -3.68
CA MET A 227 4.70 -25.31 -3.26
C MET A 227 4.99 -24.31 -4.39
N TYR A 228 5.81 -24.69 -5.38
CA TYR A 228 6.12 -23.84 -6.52
C TYR A 228 4.85 -23.51 -7.32
N ASP A 229 4.05 -24.52 -7.66
CA ASP A 229 2.84 -24.31 -8.45
C ASP A 229 1.80 -23.46 -7.70
N GLN A 230 1.70 -23.64 -6.37
CA GLN A 230 0.85 -22.81 -5.51
C GLN A 230 1.31 -21.34 -5.50
N ALA A 231 2.62 -21.10 -5.39
CA ALA A 231 3.17 -19.75 -5.39
C ALA A 231 2.98 -19.05 -6.75
N ILE A 232 3.13 -19.77 -7.87
CA ILE A 232 2.86 -19.22 -9.21
C ILE A 232 1.37 -18.92 -9.40
N ASP A 233 0.46 -19.81 -8.96
CA ASP A 233 -0.98 -19.57 -9.05
C ASP A 233 -1.40 -18.36 -8.18
N LEU A 234 -0.87 -18.25 -6.96
CA LEU A 234 -1.09 -17.12 -6.05
C LEU A 234 -0.54 -15.80 -6.64
N PHE A 235 0.66 -15.83 -7.22
CA PHE A 235 1.23 -14.69 -7.94
C PHE A 235 0.35 -14.27 -9.11
N THR A 236 -0.09 -15.23 -9.92
CA THR A 236 -0.90 -14.96 -11.12
C THR A 236 -2.25 -14.34 -10.76
N ARG A 237 -2.93 -14.86 -9.72
CA ARG A 237 -4.21 -14.34 -9.22
C ARG A 237 -4.10 -12.93 -8.64
N SER A 238 -3.14 -12.74 -7.74
CA SER A 238 -2.90 -11.43 -7.11
C SER A 238 -2.43 -10.38 -8.13
N CYS A 239 -1.56 -10.76 -9.06
CA CYS A 239 -1.17 -9.91 -10.18
C CYS A 239 -2.40 -9.50 -11.01
N ALA A 240 -3.29 -10.43 -11.38
CA ALA A 240 -4.50 -10.11 -12.15
C ALA A 240 -5.41 -9.11 -11.40
N GLY A 241 -5.63 -9.32 -10.10
CA GLY A 241 -6.42 -8.42 -9.27
C GLY A 241 -5.82 -7.01 -9.16
N TYR A 242 -4.52 -6.89 -8.88
CA TYR A 242 -3.85 -5.57 -8.81
C TYR A 242 -3.75 -4.88 -10.18
N CYS A 243 -3.57 -5.63 -11.26
CA CYS A 243 -3.58 -5.11 -12.62
C CYS A 243 -4.94 -4.47 -12.96
N VAL A 244 -6.05 -5.12 -12.62
CA VAL A 244 -7.40 -4.58 -12.85
C VAL A 244 -7.72 -3.44 -11.90
N ALA A 245 -7.43 -3.57 -10.61
CA ALA A 245 -7.68 -2.52 -9.62
C ALA A 245 -6.93 -1.23 -9.95
N THR A 246 -5.63 -1.32 -10.26
CA THR A 246 -4.81 -0.15 -10.55
C THR A 246 -5.20 0.54 -11.85
N PHE A 247 -5.64 -0.22 -12.86
CA PHE A 247 -6.22 0.32 -14.08
C PHE A 247 -7.51 1.11 -13.81
N ILE A 248 -8.48 0.50 -13.10
CA ILE A 248 -9.79 1.12 -12.85
C ILE A 248 -9.64 2.40 -12.02
N LEU A 249 -8.77 2.36 -11.00
CA LEU A 249 -8.53 3.46 -10.07
C LEU A 249 -7.54 4.51 -10.61
N GLY A 250 -6.83 4.22 -11.70
CA GLY A 250 -5.85 5.12 -12.27
C GLY A 250 -4.67 5.38 -11.34
N ILE A 251 -4.23 4.36 -10.62
CA ILE A 251 -3.09 4.44 -9.69
C ILE A 251 -1.81 4.54 -10.51
N GLY A 252 -1.13 5.69 -10.41
CA GLY A 252 0.12 5.98 -11.13
C GLY A 252 1.39 5.71 -10.32
N ASP A 253 2.52 6.15 -10.87
CA ASP A 253 3.89 6.05 -10.34
C ASP A 253 4.31 4.61 -10.00
N ARG A 254 3.83 3.63 -10.75
CA ARG A 254 4.06 2.20 -10.44
C ARG A 254 5.45 1.74 -10.89
N HIS A 255 6.30 1.45 -9.93
CA HIS A 255 7.69 1.05 -10.13
C HIS A 255 8.15 -0.09 -9.20
N ASN A 256 9.29 -0.72 -9.50
CA ASN A 256 9.81 -1.86 -8.73
C ASN A 256 10.01 -1.60 -7.22
N SER A 257 10.07 -0.35 -6.76
CA SER A 257 10.12 -0.02 -5.32
C SER A 257 8.76 0.09 -4.61
N ASN A 258 7.63 0.11 -5.33
CA ASN A 258 6.28 0.20 -4.75
C ASN A 258 5.33 -0.93 -5.19
N ILE A 259 5.91 -1.99 -5.75
CA ILE A 259 5.29 -3.30 -5.93
C ILE A 259 6.08 -4.27 -5.07
N MET A 260 5.37 -5.04 -4.25
CA MET A 260 5.94 -6.00 -3.32
C MET A 260 5.40 -7.41 -3.59
N VAL A 261 6.19 -8.40 -3.22
CA VAL A 261 5.83 -9.82 -3.33
C VAL A 261 6.19 -10.49 -2.00
N LYS A 262 5.26 -11.29 -1.49
CA LYS A 262 5.46 -12.14 -0.31
C LYS A 262 6.21 -13.42 -0.69
N ASP A 263 6.87 -14.04 0.30
CA ASP A 263 7.57 -15.31 0.13
C ASP A 263 6.69 -16.42 -0.46
N ASP A 264 5.38 -16.40 -0.19
CA ASP A 264 4.38 -17.35 -0.71
C ASP A 264 3.94 -17.08 -2.17
N GLY A 265 4.40 -15.99 -2.78
CA GLY A 265 4.03 -15.59 -4.14
C GLY A 265 2.96 -14.50 -4.24
N GLN A 266 2.32 -14.08 -3.15
CA GLN A 266 1.29 -13.04 -3.21
C GLN A 266 1.89 -11.67 -3.58
N LEU A 267 1.47 -11.11 -4.71
CA LEU A 267 1.85 -9.77 -5.16
C LEU A 267 0.89 -8.72 -4.59
N PHE A 268 1.42 -7.56 -4.20
CA PHE A 268 0.62 -6.42 -3.78
C PHE A 268 1.31 -5.09 -4.04
N HIS A 269 0.52 -4.03 -4.17
CA HIS A 269 1.02 -2.67 -4.38
C HIS A 269 1.02 -1.89 -3.06
N ILE A 270 1.97 -0.96 -2.91
CA ILE A 270 2.07 -0.04 -1.77
C ILE A 270 2.17 1.41 -2.25
N ASP A 271 2.05 2.37 -1.34
CA ASP A 271 2.27 3.81 -1.62
C ASP A 271 1.37 4.32 -2.75
N PHE A 272 0.08 4.48 -2.47
CA PHE A 272 -0.98 4.76 -3.45
C PHE A 272 -1.21 6.24 -3.72
N GLY A 273 -0.39 7.14 -3.15
CA GLY A 273 -0.64 8.57 -2.91
C GLY A 273 -1.23 9.43 -4.04
N HIS A 274 -1.42 8.94 -5.27
CA HIS A 274 -2.21 9.57 -6.32
C HIS A 274 -3.09 8.56 -7.08
N PHE A 275 -4.38 8.88 -7.26
CA PHE A 275 -5.38 8.09 -8.01
C PHE A 275 -6.21 9.00 -8.95
N LEU A 276 -7.04 8.42 -9.85
CA LEU A 276 -7.88 9.12 -10.84
C LEU A 276 -7.14 9.97 -11.90
N ASP A 277 -5.98 9.51 -12.38
CA ASP A 277 -5.15 10.22 -13.40
C ASP A 277 -4.56 11.58 -12.94
N HIS A 278 -4.50 11.82 -11.62
CA HIS A 278 -3.71 12.90 -11.00
C HIS A 278 -2.20 12.61 -11.05
N LYS A 279 -1.68 12.30 -12.24
CA LYS A 279 -0.27 12.01 -12.47
C LYS A 279 0.55 13.29 -12.36
N LYS A 280 1.71 13.22 -11.69
CA LYS A 280 2.70 14.30 -11.65
C LYS A 280 3.10 14.69 -13.08
N LYS A 281 2.74 15.90 -13.52
CA LYS A 281 3.23 16.51 -14.76
C LYS A 281 4.67 16.98 -14.53
N LYS A 282 5.62 16.60 -15.39
CA LYS A 282 6.97 17.17 -15.40
C LYS A 282 7.21 17.82 -16.77
N PHE A 283 7.53 19.12 -16.79
CA PHE A 283 7.74 19.91 -18.01
C PHE A 283 6.59 19.86 -19.03
N GLY A 284 5.33 19.80 -18.57
CA GLY A 284 4.15 19.80 -19.45
C GLY A 284 3.80 18.47 -20.11
N TYR A 285 4.63 17.43 -19.98
CA TYR A 285 4.36 16.09 -20.53
C TYR A 285 3.89 15.13 -19.43
N LYS A 286 2.84 14.34 -19.72
CA LYS A 286 2.42 13.22 -18.87
C LYS A 286 3.51 12.13 -18.91
N ARG A 287 4.14 11.86 -17.77
CA ARG A 287 5.32 10.98 -17.68
C ARG A 287 4.97 9.50 -17.85
N GLU A 288 3.75 9.08 -17.48
CA GLU A 288 3.34 7.68 -17.55
C GLU A 288 2.22 7.47 -18.56
N ARG A 289 2.55 6.75 -19.64
CA ARG A 289 1.64 6.50 -20.75
C ARG A 289 0.78 5.25 -20.56
N VAL A 290 1.19 4.30 -19.72
CA VAL A 290 0.55 2.99 -19.63
C VAL A 290 -0.27 2.88 -18.34
N PRO A 291 -1.59 2.67 -18.41
CA PRO A 291 -2.46 2.54 -17.24
C PRO A 291 -2.39 1.15 -16.58
N PHE A 292 -1.57 0.24 -17.11
CA PHE A 292 -1.51 -1.17 -16.72
C PHE A 292 -0.03 -1.59 -16.63
N VAL A 293 0.41 -2.03 -15.45
CA VAL A 293 1.81 -2.44 -15.23
C VAL A 293 1.93 -3.95 -15.31
N LEU A 294 2.25 -4.44 -16.50
CA LEU A 294 2.58 -5.84 -16.75
C LEU A 294 3.95 -5.92 -17.39
N THR A 295 4.98 -6.09 -16.56
CA THR A 295 6.37 -6.16 -17.02
C THR A 295 6.74 -7.56 -17.46
N GLN A 296 7.85 -7.65 -18.22
CA GLN A 296 8.39 -8.95 -18.64
C GLN A 296 8.72 -9.86 -17.44
N ASP A 297 9.19 -9.28 -16.34
CA ASP A 297 9.48 -10.00 -15.09
C ASP A 297 8.24 -10.74 -14.57
N PHE A 298 7.05 -10.13 -14.64
CA PHE A 298 5.80 -10.76 -14.21
C PHE A 298 5.34 -11.83 -15.20
N LEU A 299 5.48 -11.56 -16.50
CA LEU A 299 5.14 -12.52 -17.55
C LEU A 299 5.94 -13.81 -17.45
N ILE A 300 7.24 -13.72 -17.13
CA ILE A 300 8.10 -14.88 -16.94
C ILE A 300 7.61 -15.72 -15.75
N VAL A 301 7.20 -15.09 -14.64
CA VAL A 301 6.63 -15.80 -13.49
C VAL A 301 5.34 -16.52 -13.89
N ILE A 302 4.39 -15.80 -14.51
CA ILE A 302 3.09 -16.36 -14.96
C ILE A 302 3.32 -17.55 -15.90
N SER A 303 4.28 -17.41 -16.82
CA SER A 303 4.61 -18.44 -17.82
C SER A 303 5.58 -19.51 -17.32
N LYS A 304 5.78 -19.61 -16.00
CA LYS A 304 6.66 -20.58 -15.33
C LYS A 304 8.10 -20.64 -15.88
N GLY A 305 8.62 -19.51 -16.35
CA GLY A 305 9.99 -19.39 -16.88
C GLY A 305 10.12 -19.61 -18.40
N THR A 306 9.01 -19.73 -19.13
CA THR A 306 9.01 -19.93 -20.59
C THR A 306 9.49 -18.67 -21.31
N GLN A 307 10.30 -18.83 -22.37
CA GLN A 307 10.83 -17.69 -23.15
C GLN A 307 9.73 -16.96 -23.94
N GLU A 308 8.82 -17.70 -24.60
CA GLU A 308 7.68 -17.12 -25.32
C GLU A 308 6.48 -16.99 -24.38
N CYS A 309 6.52 -16.03 -23.45
CA CYS A 309 5.55 -15.89 -22.38
C CYS A 309 4.09 -15.65 -22.85
N THR A 310 3.90 -15.04 -24.03
CA THR A 310 2.60 -14.56 -24.50
C THR A 310 1.75 -15.60 -25.20
N LYS A 311 2.35 -16.69 -25.68
CA LYS A 311 1.65 -17.79 -26.35
C LYS A 311 1.60 -19.02 -25.43
N THR A 312 1.23 -18.79 -24.18
CA THR A 312 1.14 -19.84 -23.15
C THR A 312 -0.29 -19.95 -22.63
N ARG A 313 -0.70 -21.17 -22.26
CA ARG A 313 -2.02 -21.41 -21.64
C ARG A 313 -2.12 -20.68 -20.29
N GLU A 314 -1.01 -20.53 -19.60
CA GLU A 314 -0.88 -19.80 -18.35
C GLU A 314 -1.21 -18.32 -18.55
N PHE A 315 -0.67 -17.70 -19.61
CA PHE A 315 -0.98 -16.32 -19.94
C PHE A 315 -2.45 -16.17 -20.36
N GLU A 316 -2.98 -17.03 -21.23
CA GLU A 316 -4.41 -17.02 -21.60
C GLU A 316 -5.33 -17.07 -20.36
N ARG A 317 -5.02 -17.94 -19.40
CA ARG A 317 -5.76 -18.02 -18.12
C ARG A 317 -5.64 -16.74 -17.29
N PHE A 318 -4.46 -16.11 -17.27
CA PHE A 318 -4.26 -14.81 -16.63
C PHE A 318 -5.11 -13.71 -17.28
N GLN A 319 -5.18 -13.69 -18.62
CA GLN A 319 -6.01 -12.73 -19.36
C GLN A 319 -7.49 -12.93 -19.01
N GLU A 320 -7.97 -14.19 -19.01
CA GLU A 320 -9.34 -14.52 -18.67
C GLU A 320 -9.72 -14.07 -17.24
N MET A 321 -8.81 -14.25 -16.27
CA MET A 321 -8.99 -13.73 -14.91
C MET A 321 -9.11 -12.20 -14.89
N CYS A 322 -8.26 -11.48 -15.62
CA CYS A 322 -8.34 -10.02 -15.74
C CYS A 322 -9.68 -9.58 -16.34
N TYR A 323 -10.16 -10.26 -17.38
CA TYR A 323 -11.42 -9.95 -18.05
C TYR A 323 -12.63 -10.16 -17.13
N LYS A 324 -12.69 -11.31 -16.46
CA LYS A 324 -13.73 -11.61 -15.47
C LYS A 324 -13.73 -10.61 -14.32
N ALA A 325 -12.55 -10.27 -13.80
CA ALA A 325 -12.40 -9.29 -12.73
C ALA A 325 -12.88 -7.89 -13.15
N TYR A 326 -12.51 -7.44 -14.36
CA TYR A 326 -12.92 -6.14 -14.89
C TYR A 326 -14.45 -6.04 -15.03
N LEU A 327 -15.07 -7.05 -15.64
CA LEU A 327 -16.53 -7.08 -15.82
C LEU A 327 -17.28 -7.14 -14.48
N ALA A 328 -16.76 -7.89 -13.50
CA ALA A 328 -17.32 -7.96 -12.16
C ALA A 328 -17.37 -6.58 -11.47
N ILE A 329 -16.29 -5.79 -11.58
CA ILE A 329 -16.27 -4.42 -11.03
C ILE A 329 -17.21 -3.51 -11.81
N ARG A 330 -17.26 -3.65 -13.13
CA ARG A 330 -18.14 -2.85 -13.99
C ARG A 330 -19.61 -2.99 -13.62
N GLN A 331 -20.08 -4.20 -13.28
CA GLN A 331 -21.46 -4.45 -12.83
C GLN A 331 -21.81 -3.70 -11.53
N HIS A 332 -20.80 -3.32 -10.74
CA HIS A 332 -20.96 -2.59 -9.48
C HIS A 332 -20.45 -1.15 -9.55
N ALA A 333 -20.29 -0.57 -10.75
CA ALA A 333 -19.75 0.77 -10.94
C ALA A 333 -20.45 1.85 -10.10
N ASN A 334 -21.78 1.78 -9.95
CA ASN A 334 -22.57 2.73 -9.17
C ASN A 334 -22.14 2.78 -7.69
N LEU A 335 -21.73 1.64 -7.11
CA LEU A 335 -21.21 1.60 -5.75
C LEU A 335 -19.93 2.44 -5.64
N PHE A 336 -18.97 2.22 -6.54
CA PHE A 336 -17.71 2.95 -6.54
C PHE A 336 -17.92 4.45 -6.79
N ILE A 337 -18.75 4.82 -7.76
CA ILE A 337 -19.10 6.21 -8.04
C ILE A 337 -19.68 6.89 -6.79
N ASN A 338 -20.60 6.24 -6.09
CA ASN A 338 -21.19 6.78 -4.86
C ASN A 338 -20.18 6.89 -3.72
N LEU A 339 -19.29 5.90 -3.54
CA LEU A 339 -18.23 5.96 -2.54
C LEU A 339 -17.29 7.15 -2.78
N PHE A 340 -16.82 7.35 -4.01
CA PHE A 340 -16.00 8.53 -4.33
C PHE A 340 -16.77 9.84 -4.20
N SER A 341 -18.06 9.86 -4.55
CA SER A 341 -18.90 11.06 -4.42
C SER A 341 -19.05 11.51 -2.96
N MET A 342 -19.19 10.56 -2.02
CA MET A 342 -19.22 10.87 -0.58
C MET A 342 -17.90 11.42 -0.05
N MET A 343 -16.78 11.13 -0.74
CA MET A 343 -15.45 11.58 -0.34
C MET A 343 -15.07 12.97 -0.88
N LEU A 344 -15.87 13.59 -1.74
CA LEU A 344 -15.61 14.97 -2.25
C LEU A 344 -15.47 16.00 -1.12
N GLY A 345 -16.17 15.80 -0.01
CA GLY A 345 -16.11 16.69 1.16
C GLY A 345 -14.86 16.53 2.03
N SER A 346 -13.99 15.56 1.76
CA SER A 346 -12.82 15.27 2.60
C SER A 346 -11.63 16.18 2.33
N GLY A 347 -11.65 16.98 1.25
CA GLY A 347 -10.55 17.88 0.91
C GLY A 347 -9.27 17.16 0.46
N MET A 348 -9.39 15.99 -0.17
CA MET A 348 -8.26 15.36 -0.85
C MET A 348 -7.94 16.13 -2.14
N PRO A 349 -6.68 16.47 -2.43
CA PRO A 349 -6.30 17.17 -3.66
C PRO A 349 -6.72 16.46 -4.95
N GLU A 350 -6.70 15.13 -4.96
CA GLU A 350 -7.01 14.28 -6.10
C GLU A 350 -8.52 14.02 -6.32
N LEU A 351 -9.37 14.54 -5.43
CA LEU A 351 -10.80 14.30 -5.44
C LEU A 351 -11.55 15.53 -4.95
N GLN A 352 -11.72 16.51 -5.85
CA GLN A 352 -12.36 17.80 -5.54
C GLN A 352 -13.65 18.02 -6.32
N SER A 353 -13.86 17.27 -7.41
CA SER A 353 -14.98 17.47 -8.32
C SER A 353 -15.52 16.15 -8.87
N PHE A 354 -16.73 16.20 -9.44
CA PHE A 354 -17.29 15.07 -10.19
C PHE A 354 -16.51 14.76 -11.48
N ASP A 355 -15.73 15.71 -11.99
CA ASP A 355 -14.86 15.49 -13.15
C ASP A 355 -13.72 14.51 -12.81
N ASP A 356 -13.24 14.52 -11.56
CA ASP A 356 -12.25 13.55 -11.07
C ASP A 356 -12.86 12.13 -11.06
N ILE A 357 -14.11 12.01 -10.60
CA ILE A 357 -14.87 10.76 -10.55
C ILE A 357 -15.20 10.24 -11.96
N ALA A 358 -15.33 11.14 -12.94
CA ALA A 358 -15.59 10.78 -14.32
C ALA A 358 -14.49 9.89 -14.92
N TYR A 359 -13.28 9.89 -14.34
CA TYR A 359 -12.24 8.94 -14.69
C TYR A 359 -12.72 7.48 -14.57
N ILE A 360 -13.41 7.13 -13.49
CA ILE A 360 -13.91 5.76 -13.26
C ILE A 360 -14.97 5.38 -14.30
N ARG A 361 -15.83 6.35 -14.67
CA ARG A 361 -16.84 6.12 -15.71
C ARG A 361 -16.18 5.80 -17.05
N LYS A 362 -15.09 6.50 -17.37
CA LYS A 362 -14.28 6.27 -18.57
C LYS A 362 -13.56 4.92 -18.52
N THR A 363 -12.89 4.58 -17.41
CA THR A 363 -12.12 3.33 -17.31
C THR A 363 -13.02 2.09 -17.29
N LEU A 364 -14.24 2.19 -16.76
CA LEU A 364 -15.24 1.12 -16.81
C LEU A 364 -16.09 1.13 -18.10
N ALA A 365 -15.87 2.09 -19.00
CA ALA A 365 -16.62 2.26 -20.25
C ALA A 365 -18.14 2.10 -20.06
N LEU A 366 -18.70 2.88 -19.13
CA LEU A 366 -20.12 2.75 -18.72
C LEU A 366 -21.11 3.15 -19.82
N ASP A 367 -20.67 4.01 -20.72
CA ASP A 367 -21.40 4.49 -21.90
C ASP A 367 -21.40 3.48 -23.07
N LYS A 368 -20.71 2.33 -22.91
CA LYS A 368 -20.63 1.27 -23.91
C LYS A 368 -21.38 0.01 -23.48
N SER A 369 -21.64 -0.89 -24.43
CA SER A 369 -22.11 -2.24 -24.12
C SER A 369 -21.04 -3.07 -23.38
N GLU A 370 -21.44 -4.18 -22.77
CA GLU A 370 -20.51 -5.06 -22.05
C GLU A 370 -19.38 -5.58 -22.97
N GLN A 371 -19.73 -5.99 -24.19
CA GLN A 371 -18.74 -6.47 -25.16
C GLN A 371 -17.76 -5.37 -25.58
N GLU A 372 -18.25 -4.17 -25.90
CA GLU A 372 -17.39 -3.05 -26.27
C GLU A 372 -16.51 -2.57 -25.11
N ALA A 373 -17.00 -2.70 -23.86
CA ALA A 373 -16.22 -2.41 -22.66
C ALA A 373 -15.10 -3.45 -22.46
N LEU A 374 -15.38 -4.73 -22.74
CA LEU A 374 -14.37 -5.79 -22.73
C LEU A 374 -13.33 -5.56 -23.83
N ASP A 375 -13.75 -5.27 -25.06
CA ASP A 375 -12.85 -4.97 -26.18
C ASP A 375 -11.95 -3.76 -25.87
N TYR A 376 -12.51 -2.73 -25.22
CA TYR A 376 -11.75 -1.59 -24.71
C TYR A 376 -10.67 -2.02 -23.72
N PHE A 377 -11.02 -2.83 -22.71
CA PHE A 377 -10.06 -3.31 -21.72
C PHE A 377 -8.99 -4.23 -22.32
N MET A 378 -9.38 -5.15 -23.22
CA MET A 378 -8.46 -6.01 -23.97
C MET A 378 -7.44 -5.20 -24.75
N LYS A 379 -7.88 -4.13 -25.42
CA LYS A 379 -6.98 -3.21 -26.12
C LYS A 379 -5.99 -2.55 -25.16
N GLN A 380 -6.46 -2.02 -24.02
CA GLN A 380 -5.57 -1.41 -23.02
C GLN A 380 -4.53 -2.40 -22.47
N MET A 381 -4.92 -3.65 -22.24
CA MET A 381 -4.01 -4.69 -21.76
C MET A 381 -2.97 -5.07 -22.82
N ASN A 382 -3.38 -5.17 -24.09
CA ASN A 382 -2.47 -5.46 -25.21
C ASN A 382 -1.51 -4.29 -25.45
N ASP A 383 -1.97 -3.04 -25.40
CA ASP A 383 -1.12 -1.86 -25.54
C ASP A 383 -0.07 -1.80 -24.41
N ALA A 384 -0.46 -2.18 -23.20
CA ALA A 384 0.44 -2.24 -22.05
C ALA A 384 1.53 -3.30 -22.20
N HIS A 385 1.18 -4.44 -22.78
CA HIS A 385 2.14 -5.50 -23.10
C HIS A 385 3.24 -5.01 -24.05
N HIS A 386 2.88 -4.29 -25.12
CA HIS A 386 3.83 -3.73 -26.08
C HIS A 386 4.65 -2.55 -25.50
N GLY A 387 4.16 -1.93 -24.42
CA GLY A 387 4.86 -0.91 -23.64
C GLY A 387 5.85 -1.46 -22.60
N GLY A 388 5.94 -2.78 -22.38
CA GLY A 388 6.73 -3.37 -21.29
C GLY A 388 8.21 -2.96 -21.27
N TRP A 389 8.81 -2.69 -22.43
CA TRP A 389 10.19 -2.19 -22.54
C TRP A 389 10.35 -0.75 -22.05
N THR A 390 9.39 0.14 -22.32
CA THR A 390 9.45 1.54 -21.85
C THR A 390 9.22 1.62 -20.34
N THR A 391 8.27 0.84 -19.81
CA THR A 391 8.04 0.71 -18.36
C THR A 391 9.27 0.16 -17.64
N LYS A 392 9.96 -0.84 -18.22
CA LYS A 392 11.22 -1.36 -17.65
C LYS A 392 12.30 -0.29 -17.60
N MET A 393 12.46 0.51 -18.67
CA MET A 393 13.43 1.62 -18.68
C MET A 393 13.11 2.70 -17.62
N ASP A 394 11.83 3.00 -17.40
CA ASP A 394 11.43 3.92 -16.32
C ASP A 394 11.81 3.37 -14.93
N TRP A 395 11.66 2.06 -14.69
CA TRP A 395 12.11 1.42 -13.45
C TRP A 395 13.62 1.53 -13.25
N ILE A 396 14.41 1.45 -14.33
CA ILE A 396 15.86 1.63 -14.31
C ILE A 396 16.22 3.03 -13.81
N PHE A 397 15.61 4.07 -14.40
CA PHE A 397 15.87 5.45 -13.99
C PHE A 397 15.45 5.71 -12.53
N HIS A 398 14.37 5.10 -12.06
CA HIS A 398 13.96 5.18 -10.65
C HIS A 398 14.97 4.49 -9.72
N THR A 399 15.44 3.29 -10.07
CA THR A 399 16.43 2.52 -9.29
C THR A 399 17.76 3.28 -9.16
N ILE A 400 18.24 3.89 -10.25
CA ILE A 400 19.46 4.71 -10.27
C ILE A 400 19.30 5.95 -9.38
N ARG A 401 18.16 6.64 -9.45
CA ARG A 401 17.89 7.81 -8.58
C ARG A 401 17.90 7.44 -7.10
N GLN A 402 17.29 6.31 -6.71
CA GLN A 402 17.30 5.88 -5.32
C GLN A 402 18.71 5.53 -4.82
N HIS A 403 19.56 4.93 -5.66
CA HIS A 403 20.96 4.67 -5.31
C HIS A 403 21.82 5.94 -5.24
N ALA A 404 21.49 6.99 -5.99
CA ALA A 404 22.21 8.27 -5.94
C ALA A 404 21.82 9.15 -4.74
N MET A 405 20.72 8.84 -4.05
CA MET A 405 20.24 9.56 -2.87
C MET A 405 20.64 8.89 -1.54
N ASN A 406 21.11 7.63 -1.59
CA ASN A 406 21.75 6.94 -0.47
C ASN A 406 23.26 7.13 -0.56
#